data_AF-A0A7Y5RMZ3-F1
#
_entry.id   AF-A0A7Y5RMZ3-F1
#
_cell.length_a   1.000
_cell.length_b   1.000
_cell.length_c   1.000
_cell.angle_alpha   90.00
_cell.angle_beta   90.00
_cell.angle_gamma   90.00
#
_symmetry.space_group_name_H-M   'P 1'
#
loop_
_entity.id
_entity.type
_entity.pdbx_description
1 polymer ?
#
loop_
_entity_poly.entity_id
_entity_poly.type
_entity_poly.pdbx_seq_one_letter_code
_entity_poly.pdbx_strand_id
1 'polypeptide(L)'
;MSRRKTTRALSPCSFYQHGWKLFQHGDLEGARDTLLRSVDVDFDNAAAWGLLARVYEAMDEPQHAAEAARQAIRSAPNDPHWCVVAATMLMPLGLYDEARLKIDRALELNPEHADAYFNRAIVNASQNKAAAAIADLKKALELDKALYDIVDQVDEFETLREHKDFPKQET
;
A
#
# COMPACT_ATOMS: atom_id res chain seq x y z
N MET A 1 25.00 -35.72 27.64
CA MET A 1 23.84 -34.82 27.81
C MET A 1 23.77 -33.87 26.62
N SER A 2 22.99 -34.21 25.59
CA SER A 2 22.81 -33.35 24.41
C SER A 2 21.52 -32.54 24.58
N ARG A 3 21.66 -31.22 24.78
CA ARG A 3 20.51 -30.31 24.79
C ARG A 3 20.03 -30.18 23.35
N ARG A 4 18.92 -30.85 23.02
CA ARG A 4 18.16 -30.56 21.80
C ARG A 4 17.77 -29.09 21.86
N LYS A 5 18.26 -28.29 20.90
CA LYS A 5 17.73 -26.96 20.63
C LYS A 5 16.27 -27.16 20.22
N THR A 6 15.34 -26.94 21.15
CA THR A 6 13.92 -26.81 20.82
C THR A 6 13.77 -25.54 20.01
N THR A 7 13.81 -25.66 18.69
CA THR A 7 13.28 -24.65 17.78
C THR A 7 11.80 -24.54 18.11
N ARG A 8 11.42 -23.53 18.89
CA ARG A 8 10.02 -23.22 19.16
C ARG A 8 9.41 -22.87 17.80
N ALA A 9 8.65 -23.81 17.23
CA ALA A 9 7.90 -23.54 16.00
C ALA A 9 6.99 -22.34 16.28
N LEU A 10 7.18 -21.28 15.50
CA LEU A 10 6.32 -20.10 15.58
C LEU A 10 4.93 -20.50 15.09
N SER A 11 3.89 -20.06 15.79
CA SER A 11 2.51 -20.17 15.31
C SER A 11 2.29 -19.26 14.09
N PRO A 12 1.22 -19.44 13.29
CA PRO A 12 0.91 -18.56 12.14
C PRO A 12 0.94 -17.06 12.49
N CYS A 13 0.29 -16.64 13.57
CA CYS A 13 0.35 -15.26 14.06
C CYS A 13 1.79 -14.80 14.45
N SER A 14 2.63 -15.75 14.89
CA SER A 14 4.01 -15.48 15.25
C SER A 14 4.95 -15.35 14.04
N PHE A 15 4.61 -15.87 12.86
CA PHE A 15 5.38 -15.62 11.63
C PHE A 15 5.16 -14.20 11.12
N TYR A 16 3.91 -13.75 11.03
CA TYR A 16 3.59 -12.36 10.68
C TYR A 16 4.34 -11.35 11.57
N GLN A 17 4.25 -11.50 12.90
CA GLN A 17 4.93 -10.60 13.84
C GLN A 17 6.46 -10.61 13.68
N HIS A 18 7.05 -11.76 13.36
CA HIS A 18 8.48 -11.86 13.13
C HIS A 18 8.87 -11.22 11.80
N GLY A 19 8.14 -11.50 10.73
CA GLY A 19 8.35 -10.88 9.42
C GLY A 19 8.23 -9.36 9.47
N TRP A 20 7.26 -8.83 10.20
CA TRP A 20 7.13 -7.39 10.45
C TRP A 20 8.38 -6.80 11.10
N LYS A 21 8.90 -7.46 12.14
CA LYS A 21 10.11 -6.98 12.82
C LYS A 21 11.32 -6.98 11.89
N LEU A 22 11.49 -8.03 11.08
CA LEU A 22 12.58 -8.11 10.10
C LEU A 22 12.48 -6.98 9.08
N PHE A 23 11.28 -6.72 8.55
CA PHE A 23 11.02 -5.62 7.64
C PHE A 23 11.40 -4.26 8.25
N GLN A 24 11.02 -4.01 9.50
CA GLN A 24 11.41 -2.78 10.21
C GLN A 24 12.93 -2.61 10.40
N HIS A 25 13.68 -3.72 10.46
CA HIS A 25 15.13 -3.69 10.57
C HIS A 25 15.84 -3.68 9.20
N GLY A 26 15.07 -3.64 8.10
CA GLY A 26 15.60 -3.64 6.74
C GLY A 26 16.06 -5.02 6.24
N ASP A 27 15.82 -6.09 6.99
CA ASP A 27 16.09 -7.46 6.53
C ASP A 27 14.94 -7.92 5.62
N LEU A 28 14.97 -7.45 4.36
CA LEU A 28 13.91 -7.70 3.39
C LEU A 28 13.81 -9.18 3.01
N GLU A 29 14.94 -9.85 2.81
CA GLU A 29 14.97 -11.28 2.47
C GLU A 29 14.42 -12.12 3.62
N GLY A 30 14.88 -11.87 4.85
CA GLY A 30 14.38 -12.56 6.04
C GLY A 30 12.89 -12.30 6.28
N ALA A 31 12.44 -11.06 6.05
CA ALA A 31 11.03 -10.69 6.14
C ALA A 31 10.19 -11.46 5.12
N ARG A 32 10.58 -11.44 3.84
CA ARG A 32 9.91 -12.17 2.75
C ARG A 32 9.78 -13.65 3.10
N ASP A 33 10.89 -14.31 3.42
CA ASP A 33 10.91 -15.75 3.68
C ASP A 33 10.07 -16.12 4.91
N THR A 34 10.09 -15.27 5.94
CA THR A 34 9.27 -15.47 7.14
C THR A 34 7.77 -15.27 6.86
N LEU A 35 7.43 -14.30 6.02
CA LEU A 35 6.04 -14.03 5.66
C LEU A 35 5.47 -15.04 4.67
N LEU A 36 6.28 -15.57 3.75
CA LEU A 36 5.88 -16.69 2.88
C LEU A 36 5.49 -17.90 3.74
N ARG A 37 6.25 -18.19 4.78
CA ARG A 37 5.87 -19.23 5.76
C ARG A 37 4.60 -18.88 6.53
N SER A 38 4.29 -17.60 6.75
CA SER A 38 3.04 -17.19 7.38
C SER A 38 1.84 -17.55 6.51
N VAL A 39 1.92 -17.23 5.21
CA VAL A 39 0.82 -17.46 4.26
C VAL A 39 0.72 -18.91 3.79
N ASP A 40 1.79 -19.69 3.88
CA ASP A 40 1.75 -21.14 3.70
C ASP A 40 0.95 -21.84 4.81
N VAL A 41 1.00 -21.31 6.04
CA VAL A 41 0.28 -21.87 7.19
C VAL A 41 -1.14 -21.33 7.29
N ASP A 42 -1.33 -20.05 6.98
CA ASP A 42 -2.61 -19.35 6.99
C ASP A 42 -2.74 -18.49 5.74
N PHE A 43 -3.29 -19.09 4.68
CA PHE A 43 -3.44 -18.46 3.37
C PHE A 43 -4.42 -17.28 3.36
N ASP A 44 -5.31 -17.22 4.35
CA ASP A 44 -6.31 -16.15 4.50
C ASP A 44 -5.82 -15.01 5.39
N ASN A 45 -4.54 -15.01 5.78
CA ASN A 45 -3.94 -13.92 6.53
C ASN A 45 -3.68 -12.70 5.63
N ALA A 46 -4.69 -11.85 5.48
CA ALA A 46 -4.62 -10.62 4.68
C ALA A 46 -3.47 -9.70 5.10
N ALA A 47 -3.18 -9.60 6.40
CA ALA A 47 -2.10 -8.76 6.92
C ALA A 47 -0.71 -9.26 6.51
N ALA A 48 -0.50 -10.58 6.47
CA ALA A 48 0.75 -11.15 5.98
C ALA A 48 0.93 -10.93 4.48
N TRP A 49 -0.14 -11.08 3.69
CA TRP A 49 -0.12 -10.75 2.26
C TRP A 49 0.14 -9.28 1.99
N GLY A 50 -0.50 -8.38 2.74
CA GLY A 50 -0.27 -6.94 2.62
C GLY A 50 1.16 -6.54 3.00
N LEU A 51 1.72 -7.14 4.05
CA LEU A 51 3.11 -6.90 4.42
C LEU A 51 4.09 -7.49 3.38
N LEU A 52 3.81 -8.66 2.80
CA LEU A 52 4.57 -9.21 1.67
C LEU A 52 4.59 -8.24 0.50
N ALA A 53 3.45 -7.61 0.17
CA ALA A 53 3.39 -6.62 -0.89
C ALA A 53 4.37 -5.46 -0.65
N ARG A 54 4.41 -4.93 0.58
CA ARG A 54 5.35 -3.87 0.97
C ARG A 54 6.81 -4.32 1.00
N VAL A 55 7.06 -5.58 1.35
CA VAL A 55 8.42 -6.15 1.30
C VAL A 55 8.88 -6.23 -0.16
N TYR A 56 8.04 -6.75 -1.06
CA TYR A 56 8.36 -6.82 -2.48
C TYR A 56 8.53 -5.44 -3.13
N GLU A 57 7.72 -4.45 -2.74
CA GLU A 57 7.91 -3.05 -3.12
C GLU A 57 9.30 -2.55 -2.71
N ALA A 58 9.70 -2.75 -1.45
CA ALA A 58 11.02 -2.35 -0.96
C ALA A 58 12.18 -3.10 -1.63
N MET A 59 11.91 -4.26 -2.22
CA MET A 59 12.87 -5.06 -2.99
C MET A 59 12.90 -4.70 -4.49
N ASP A 60 12.12 -3.70 -4.94
CA ASP A 60 11.96 -3.34 -6.35
C ASP A 60 11.41 -4.50 -7.22
N GLU A 61 10.49 -5.28 -6.65
CA GLU A 61 9.80 -6.40 -7.31
C GLU A 61 8.29 -6.11 -7.49
N PRO A 62 7.91 -5.17 -8.39
CA PRO A 62 6.55 -4.64 -8.45
C PRO A 62 5.50 -5.66 -8.88
N GLN A 63 5.88 -6.69 -9.66
CA GLN A 63 4.96 -7.76 -10.05
C GLN A 63 4.54 -8.62 -8.84
N HIS A 64 5.50 -9.06 -8.03
CA HIS A 64 5.23 -9.82 -6.80
C HIS A 64 4.47 -8.97 -5.77
N ALA A 65 4.77 -7.67 -5.69
CA ALA A 65 4.07 -6.75 -4.83
C ALA A 65 2.57 -6.66 -5.19
N ALA A 66 2.25 -6.49 -6.47
CA ALA A 66 0.88 -6.44 -6.96
C ALA A 66 0.12 -7.76 -6.75
N GLU A 67 0.78 -8.90 -6.94
CA GLU A 67 0.19 -10.22 -6.69
C GLU A 67 -0.15 -10.44 -5.22
N ALA A 68 0.78 -10.13 -4.32
CA ALA A 68 0.58 -10.23 -2.88
C ALA A 68 -0.56 -9.30 -2.41
N ALA A 69 -0.63 -8.07 -2.92
CA ALA A 69 -1.71 -7.15 -2.57
C ALA A 69 -3.08 -7.60 -3.10
N ARG A 70 -3.14 -8.18 -4.31
CA ARG A 70 -4.38 -8.80 -4.82
C ARG A 70 -4.82 -9.97 -3.93
N GLN A 71 -3.88 -10.72 -3.37
CA GLN A 71 -4.19 -11.79 -2.43
C GLN A 71 -4.70 -11.24 -1.09
N ALA A 72 -4.14 -10.14 -0.57
CA ALA A 72 -4.65 -9.48 0.63
C ALA A 72 -6.13 -9.08 0.49
N ILE A 73 -6.52 -8.53 -0.67
CA ILE A 73 -7.94 -8.25 -0.96
C ILE A 73 -8.78 -9.52 -0.95
N ARG A 74 -8.32 -10.62 -1.56
CA ARG A 74 -9.08 -11.87 -1.57
C ARG A 74 -9.31 -12.43 -0.17
N SER A 75 -8.33 -12.29 0.70
CA SER A 75 -8.40 -12.71 2.10
C SER A 75 -9.31 -11.83 2.96
N ALA A 76 -9.40 -10.52 2.68
CA ALA A 76 -10.28 -9.59 3.41
C ALA A 76 -10.96 -8.59 2.44
N PRO A 77 -12.00 -9.01 1.70
CA PRO A 77 -12.54 -8.25 0.57
C PRO A 77 -13.37 -7.00 0.94
N ASN A 78 -13.73 -6.86 2.21
CA ASN A 78 -14.53 -5.73 2.72
C ASN A 78 -13.70 -4.75 3.55
N ASP A 79 -12.37 -4.90 3.57
CA ASP A 79 -11.47 -3.96 4.21
C ASP A 79 -10.91 -2.97 3.16
N PRO A 80 -11.24 -1.67 3.25
CA PRO A 80 -10.77 -0.67 2.29
C PRO A 80 -9.24 -0.55 2.28
N HIS A 81 -8.56 -0.88 3.38
CA HIS A 81 -7.11 -0.78 3.48
C HIS A 81 -6.42 -1.63 2.41
N TRP A 82 -6.84 -2.88 2.21
CA TRP A 82 -6.22 -3.76 1.19
C TRP A 82 -6.52 -3.32 -0.24
N CYS A 83 -7.64 -2.64 -0.46
CA CYS A 83 -7.94 -2.02 -1.74
C CYS A 83 -6.96 -0.87 -2.05
N VAL A 84 -6.67 -0.03 -1.06
CA VAL A 84 -5.65 1.04 -1.19
C VAL A 84 -4.26 0.46 -1.40
N VAL A 85 -3.85 -0.54 -0.61
CA VAL A 85 -2.55 -1.21 -0.77
C VAL A 85 -2.40 -1.77 -2.19
N ALA A 86 -3.41 -2.48 -2.70
CA ALA A 86 -3.35 -3.01 -4.05
C ALA A 86 -3.28 -1.91 -5.12
N ALA A 87 -4.03 -0.82 -4.96
CA ALA A 87 -3.92 0.31 -5.86
C ALA A 87 -2.50 0.87 -5.90
N THR A 88 -1.88 1.08 -4.73
CA THR A 88 -0.48 1.53 -4.64
C THR A 88 0.46 0.59 -5.38
N MET A 89 0.33 -0.73 -5.21
CA MET A 89 1.21 -1.70 -5.87
C MET A 89 0.99 -1.81 -7.39
N LEU A 90 -0.15 -1.34 -7.91
CA LEU A 90 -0.47 -1.37 -9.33
C LEU A 90 0.06 -0.13 -10.08
N MET A 91 0.26 1.00 -9.40
CA MET A 91 0.68 2.25 -10.04
C MET A 91 2.09 2.17 -10.65
N PRO A 92 3.12 1.61 -10.00
CA PRO A 92 4.45 1.43 -10.59
C PRO A 92 4.46 0.56 -11.85
N LEU A 93 3.47 -0.33 -12.00
CA LEU A 93 3.28 -1.17 -13.19
C LEU A 93 2.55 -0.43 -14.33
N GLY A 94 2.15 0.83 -14.14
CA GLY A 94 1.35 1.59 -15.09
C GLY A 94 -0.10 1.09 -15.22
N LEU A 95 -0.56 0.20 -14.32
CA LEU A 95 -1.90 -0.39 -14.33
C LEU A 95 -2.93 0.56 -13.69
N TYR A 96 -2.97 1.80 -14.17
CA TYR A 96 -3.74 2.91 -13.61
C TYR A 96 -5.25 2.66 -13.59
N ASP A 97 -5.79 1.97 -14.59
CA ASP A 97 -7.22 1.67 -14.66
C ASP A 97 -7.61 0.60 -13.63
N GLU A 98 -6.76 -0.43 -13.42
CA GLU A 98 -6.97 -1.40 -12.34
C GLU A 98 -6.83 -0.74 -10.96
N ALA A 99 -5.82 0.12 -10.78
CA ALA A 99 -5.61 0.87 -9.55
C ALA A 99 -6.85 1.73 -9.21
N ARG A 100 -7.41 2.43 -10.20
CA ARG A 100 -8.64 3.21 -10.05
C ARG A 100 -9.80 2.37 -9.55
N LEU A 101 -10.03 1.19 -10.12
CA LEU A 101 -11.10 0.30 -9.67
C LEU A 101 -10.94 -0.12 -8.20
N LYS A 102 -9.70 -0.33 -7.74
CA LYS A 102 -9.43 -0.64 -6.32
C LYS A 102 -9.65 0.57 -5.43
N ILE A 103 -9.21 1.75 -5.87
CA ILE A 103 -9.43 3.00 -5.14
C ILE A 103 -10.92 3.31 -4.99
N ASP A 104 -11.69 3.22 -6.08
CA ASP A 104 -13.12 3.50 -6.04
C ASP A 104 -13.84 2.51 -5.11
N ARG A 105 -13.44 1.24 -5.11
CA ARG A 105 -13.93 0.27 -4.12
C ARG A 105 -13.55 0.62 -2.68
N ALA A 106 -12.33 1.10 -2.44
CA ALA A 106 -11.93 1.56 -1.11
C ALA A 106 -12.80 2.74 -0.64
N LEU A 107 -13.11 3.68 -1.53
CA LEU A 107 -13.95 4.84 -1.26
C LEU A 107 -15.44 4.50 -1.10
N GLU A 108 -15.94 3.44 -1.76
CA GLU A 108 -17.26 2.88 -1.49
C GLU A 108 -17.36 2.30 -0.07
N LEU A 109 -16.32 1.61 0.38
CA LEU A 109 -16.25 0.98 1.70
C LEU A 109 -15.99 2.01 2.82
N ASN A 110 -15.15 3.02 2.54
CA ASN A 110 -14.86 4.13 3.43
C ASN A 110 -14.72 5.45 2.64
N PRO A 111 -15.78 6.26 2.60
CA PRO A 111 -15.78 7.55 1.91
C PRO A 111 -14.85 8.62 2.51
N GLU A 112 -14.28 8.38 3.69
CA GLU A 112 -13.37 9.31 4.38
C GLU A 112 -11.92 8.79 4.39
N HIS A 113 -11.56 7.89 3.47
CA HIS A 113 -10.20 7.36 3.38
C HIS A 113 -9.25 8.32 2.65
N ALA A 114 -8.42 9.06 3.41
CA ALA A 114 -7.48 10.05 2.87
C ALA A 114 -6.53 9.46 1.80
N ASP A 115 -5.85 8.34 2.09
CA ASP A 115 -4.92 7.71 1.14
C ASP A 115 -5.58 7.26 -0.16
N ALA A 116 -6.86 6.88 -0.13
CA ALA A 116 -7.58 6.48 -1.33
C ALA A 116 -7.78 7.68 -2.27
N TYR A 117 -8.15 8.84 -1.73
CA TYR A 117 -8.21 10.09 -2.50
C TYR A 117 -6.81 10.49 -3.00
N PHE A 118 -5.78 10.39 -2.17
CA PHE A 118 -4.41 10.72 -2.55
C PHE A 118 -3.92 9.84 -3.72
N ASN A 119 -4.10 8.53 -3.62
CA ASN A 119 -3.78 7.60 -4.71
C ASN A 119 -4.62 7.87 -5.96
N ARG A 120 -5.90 8.27 -5.83
CA ARG A 120 -6.70 8.66 -7.00
C ARG A 120 -6.17 9.91 -7.66
N ALA A 121 -5.68 10.86 -6.88
CA ALA A 121 -5.04 12.07 -7.39
C ALA A 121 -3.80 11.71 -8.22
N ILE A 122 -2.94 10.81 -7.73
CA ILE A 122 -1.79 10.29 -8.49
C ILE A 122 -2.26 9.66 -9.81
N VAL A 123 -3.21 8.72 -9.77
CA VAL A 123 -3.75 8.06 -10.97
C VAL A 123 -4.34 9.07 -11.97
N ASN A 124 -5.08 10.08 -11.49
CA ASN A 124 -5.61 11.14 -12.33
C ASN A 124 -4.48 11.98 -12.96
N ALA A 125 -3.44 12.30 -12.20
CA ALA A 125 -2.29 13.07 -12.66
C ALA A 125 -1.52 12.32 -13.76
N SER A 126 -1.22 11.03 -13.56
CA SER A 126 -0.58 10.16 -14.56
C SER A 126 -1.41 10.05 -15.85
N GLN A 127 -2.74 10.23 -15.76
CA GLN A 127 -3.66 10.22 -16.89
C GLN A 127 -3.94 11.63 -17.47
N ASN A 128 -3.17 12.65 -17.09
CA ASN A 128 -3.33 14.06 -17.51
C ASN A 128 -4.70 14.67 -17.16
N LYS A 129 -5.37 14.15 -16.14
CA LYS A 129 -6.68 14.64 -15.64
C LYS A 129 -6.49 15.65 -14.52
N ALA A 130 -5.83 16.77 -14.81
CA ALA A 130 -5.36 17.75 -13.82
C ALA A 130 -6.45 18.26 -12.86
N ALA A 131 -7.61 18.66 -13.37
CA ALA A 131 -8.70 19.17 -12.54
C ALA A 131 -9.22 18.12 -11.54
N ALA A 132 -9.33 16.85 -11.97
CA ALA A 132 -9.75 15.75 -11.11
C ALA A 132 -8.67 15.40 -10.09
N ALA A 133 -7.40 15.40 -10.48
CA ALA A 133 -6.28 15.19 -9.58
C ALA A 133 -6.25 16.22 -8.45
N ILE A 134 -6.39 17.51 -8.78
CA ILE A 134 -6.42 18.60 -7.78
C ILE A 134 -7.62 18.48 -6.84
N ALA A 135 -8.80 18.10 -7.37
CA ALA A 135 -10.00 17.92 -6.54
C ALA A 135 -9.82 16.77 -5.52
N ASP A 136 -9.30 15.62 -5.96
CA ASP A 136 -9.00 14.49 -5.08
C ASP A 136 -7.90 14.83 -4.09
N LEU A 137 -6.86 15.56 -4.52
CA LEU A 137 -5.77 15.98 -3.65
C LEU A 137 -6.25 16.92 -2.53
N LYS A 138 -7.12 17.88 -2.85
CA LYS A 138 -7.77 18.74 -1.84
C LYS A 138 -8.54 17.91 -0.83
N LYS A 139 -9.32 16.94 -1.29
CA LYS A 139 -10.09 16.08 -0.38
C LYS A 139 -9.20 15.23 0.52
N ALA A 140 -8.10 14.69 -0.01
CA ALA A 140 -7.13 13.94 0.77
C ALA A 140 -6.51 14.80 1.88
N LEU A 141 -6.09 16.03 1.55
CA LEU A 141 -5.46 16.97 2.48
C LEU A 141 -6.42 17.57 3.52
N GLU A 142 -7.71 17.66 3.19
CA GLU A 142 -8.77 18.00 4.15
C GLU A 142 -8.93 16.91 5.23
N LEU A 143 -8.83 15.64 4.82
CA LEU A 143 -8.98 14.47 5.69
C LEU A 143 -7.71 14.20 6.51
N ASP A 144 -6.54 14.33 5.89
CA ASP A 144 -5.25 14.17 6.55
C ASP A 144 -4.26 15.25 6.10
N LYS A 145 -3.98 16.17 7.02
CA LYS A 145 -3.05 17.27 6.77
C LYS A 145 -1.58 16.83 6.80
N ALA A 146 -1.25 15.66 7.36
CA ALA A 146 0.13 15.17 7.30
C ALA A 146 0.57 14.84 5.87
N LEU A 147 -0.39 14.65 4.94
CA LEU A 147 -0.09 14.44 3.54
C LEU A 147 0.58 15.66 2.88
N TYR A 148 0.47 16.88 3.44
CA TYR A 148 1.17 18.06 2.89
C TYR A 148 2.69 17.82 2.79
N ASP A 149 3.28 17.09 3.74
CA ASP A 149 4.73 16.83 3.77
C ASP A 149 5.21 15.97 2.59
N ILE A 150 4.32 15.20 1.97
CA ILE A 150 4.66 14.29 0.87
C ILE A 150 4.20 14.79 -0.51
N VAL A 151 3.24 15.73 -0.59
CA VAL A 151 2.72 16.26 -1.87
C VAL A 151 3.84 16.80 -2.76
N ASP A 152 4.82 17.46 -2.17
CA ASP A 152 5.95 18.06 -2.90
C ASP A 152 6.98 17.05 -3.39
N GLN A 153 6.90 15.80 -2.92
CA GLN A 153 7.82 14.71 -3.28
C GLN A 153 7.24 13.78 -4.36
N VAL A 154 5.97 13.93 -4.73
CA VAL A 154 5.31 13.10 -5.74
C VAL A 154 5.60 13.61 -7.14
N ASP A 155 6.29 12.82 -7.96
CA ASP A 155 6.69 13.21 -9.31
C ASP A 155 5.49 13.47 -10.23
N GLU A 156 4.41 12.69 -10.10
CA GLU A 156 3.18 12.86 -10.88
C GLU A 156 2.53 14.23 -10.69
N PHE A 157 2.84 14.93 -9.60
CA PHE A 157 2.31 16.25 -9.29
C PHE A 157 3.19 17.40 -9.78
N GLU A 158 4.35 17.13 -10.41
CA GLU A 158 5.29 18.15 -10.86
C GLU A 158 4.61 19.26 -11.66
N THR A 159 3.89 18.90 -12.73
CA THR A 159 3.17 19.86 -13.57
C THR A 159 1.93 20.46 -12.88
N LEU A 160 1.35 19.75 -11.91
CA LEU A 160 0.17 20.22 -11.18
C LEU A 160 0.51 21.33 -10.18
N ARG A 161 1.73 21.37 -9.63
CA ARG A 161 2.16 22.42 -8.69
C ARG A 161 2.11 23.83 -9.26
N GLU A 162 2.24 23.95 -10.58
CA GLU A 162 2.12 25.23 -11.29
C GLU A 162 0.66 25.67 -11.48
N HIS A 163 -0.29 24.75 -11.30
CA HIS A 163 -1.71 25.06 -11.45
C HIS A 163 -2.19 25.97 -10.33
N LYS A 164 -2.92 27.04 -10.69
CA LYS A 164 -3.40 28.06 -9.73
C LYS A 164 -4.22 27.49 -8.56
N ASP A 165 -4.90 26.37 -8.79
CA ASP A 165 -5.80 25.73 -7.82
C ASP A 165 -5.12 24.61 -7.02
N PHE A 166 -3.82 24.37 -7.23
CA PHE A 166 -3.05 23.37 -6.49
C PHE A 166 -3.06 23.69 -4.98
N PRO A 167 -3.41 22.72 -4.11
CA PRO A 167 -3.50 22.97 -2.67
C PRO A 167 -2.11 23.27 -2.10
N LYS A 168 -2.03 24.29 -1.25
CA LYS A 168 -0.80 24.70 -0.56
C LYS A 168 -1.08 24.66 0.94
N GLN A 169 -0.06 24.31 1.73
CA GLN A 169 -0.17 24.36 3.18
C GLN A 169 -0.33 25.82 3.60
N GLU A 170 -1.47 26.15 4.19
CA GLU A 170 -1.69 27.46 4.81
C GLU A 170 -0.92 27.48 6.15
N THR A 171 0.02 28.44 6.26
CA THR A 171 0.84 28.69 7.46
C THR A 171 0.07 29.36 8.59
#